data_AF-A0A7S1DGY7-F1
#
_entry.id   AF-A0A7S1DGY7-F1
#
_cell.length_a   1.000
_cell.length_b   1.000
_cell.length_c   1.000
_cell.angle_alpha   90.00
_cell.angle_beta   90.00
_cell.angle_gamma   90.00
#
_symmetry.space_group_name_H-M   'P 1'
#
loop_
_entity.id
_entity.type
_entity.pdbx_description
1 polymer ?
#
loop_
_entity_poly.entity_id
_entity_poly.type
_entity_poly.pdbx_seq_one_letter_code
_entity_poly.pdbx_strand_id
1 'polypeptide(L)'
;RPHPHACQSSRMSLADLPPFLFAVAVLIAVHEWGHYRMARACGVKVLRFSIGFGHVLWRRIGRDGTEFTLSALPLGGYVRMLDERDGPVPVQQRDQAFGQRPLRQRAAIVAAG
;
A
#
# COMPACT_ATOMS: atom_id res chain seq x y z
N ARG A 1 -17.28 -36.84 36.38
CA ARG A 1 -16.46 -35.67 36.74
C ARG A 1 -16.26 -34.84 35.47
N PRO A 2 -16.95 -33.70 35.27
CA PRO A 2 -16.68 -32.84 34.12
C PRO A 2 -15.62 -31.81 34.51
N HIS A 3 -14.54 -31.74 33.74
CA HIS A 3 -13.60 -30.61 33.78
C HIS A 3 -14.27 -29.40 33.10
N PRO A 4 -14.30 -28.21 33.72
CA PRO A 4 -14.88 -27.04 33.09
C PRO A 4 -13.96 -26.61 31.95
N HIS A 5 -14.50 -26.56 30.73
CA HIS A 5 -13.91 -25.83 29.63
C HIS A 5 -13.86 -24.36 30.05
N ALA A 6 -12.72 -23.93 30.58
CA ALA A 6 -12.46 -22.53 30.82
C ALA A 6 -12.57 -21.81 29.47
N CYS A 7 -13.67 -21.09 29.28
CA CYS A 7 -13.81 -20.07 28.26
C CYS A 7 -12.75 -19.02 28.58
N GLN A 8 -11.56 -19.22 28.00
CA GLN A 8 -10.46 -18.28 28.10
C GLN A 8 -10.87 -17.05 27.32
N SER A 9 -11.53 -16.13 28.02
CA SER A 9 -11.80 -14.78 27.54
C SER A 9 -10.45 -14.13 27.29
N SER A 10 -10.00 -14.18 26.04
CA SER A 10 -8.75 -13.61 25.56
C SER A 10 -8.83 -12.08 25.73
N ARG A 11 -8.51 -11.59 26.93
CA ARG A 11 -8.25 -10.17 27.13
C ARG A 11 -6.97 -9.86 26.36
N MET A 12 -7.07 -9.09 25.27
CA MET A 12 -5.90 -8.55 24.59
C MET A 12 -5.03 -7.82 25.62
N SER A 13 -3.81 -8.31 25.84
CA SER A 13 -2.84 -7.68 26.73
C SER A 13 -2.16 -6.52 25.99
N LEU A 14 -1.70 -5.50 26.72
CA LEU A 14 -0.89 -4.42 26.14
C LEU A 14 0.38 -4.95 25.45
N ALA A 15 0.87 -6.12 25.87
CA ALA A 15 2.00 -6.81 25.26
C ALA A 15 1.70 -7.35 23.85
N ASP A 16 0.43 -7.57 23.50
CA ASP A 16 0.02 -8.07 22.19
C ASP A 16 -0.07 -6.95 21.14
N LEU A 17 -0.10 -5.68 21.57
CA LEU A 17 -0.29 -4.54 20.69
C LEU A 17 0.92 -4.30 19.75
N PRO A 18 2.20 -4.31 20.20
CA PRO A 18 3.33 -4.16 19.30
C PRO A 18 3.42 -5.22 18.18
N PRO A 19 3.34 -6.54 18.45
CA PRO A 19 3.38 -7.54 17.39
C PRO A 19 2.14 -7.47 16.49
N PHE A 20 0.98 -7.11 17.02
CA PHE A 20 -0.22 -6.88 16.21
C PHE A 20 -0.04 -5.71 15.23
N LEU A 21 0.43 -4.55 15.72
CA LEU A 21 0.71 -3.39 14.87
C LEU A 21 1.79 -3.69 13.83
N PHE A 22 2.81 -4.45 14.20
CA PHE A 22 3.84 -4.91 13.27
C PHE A 22 3.25 -5.83 12.18
N ALA A 23 2.43 -6.82 12.55
CA ALA A 23 1.78 -7.71 11.60
C ALA A 23 0.88 -6.95 10.63
N VAL A 24 0.11 -5.98 11.13
CA VAL A 24 -0.72 -5.08 10.30
C VAL A 24 0.15 -4.24 9.37
N ALA A 25 1.26 -3.66 9.86
CA ALA A 25 2.19 -2.88 9.05
C ALA A 25 2.78 -3.72 7.90
N VAL A 26 3.17 -4.97 8.18
CA VAL A 26 3.69 -5.90 7.17
C VAL A 26 2.60 -6.28 6.17
N LEU A 27 1.40 -6.62 6.62
CA LEU A 27 0.26 -6.95 5.75
C LEU A 27 -0.02 -5.82 4.76
N ILE A 28 -0.13 -4.59 5.27
CA ILE A 28 -0.34 -3.39 4.45
C ILE A 28 0.82 -3.19 3.49
N ALA A 29 2.07 -3.31 3.95
CA ALA A 29 3.23 -3.15 3.07
C ALA A 29 3.20 -4.14 1.89
N VAL A 30 2.80 -5.39 2.14
CA VAL A 30 2.63 -6.42 1.09
C VAL A 30 1.44 -6.10 0.17
N HIS A 31 0.31 -5.66 0.72
CA HIS A 31 -0.89 -5.24 -0.03
C HIS A 31 -0.55 -4.10 -1.01
N GLU A 32 0.03 -3.01 -0.51
CA GLU A 32 0.44 -1.87 -1.35
C GLU A 32 1.52 -2.27 -2.37
N TRP A 33 2.43 -3.17 -1.98
CA TRP A 33 3.47 -3.67 -2.88
C TRP A 33 2.88 -4.43 -4.06
N GLY A 34 1.76 -5.12 -3.87
CA GLY A 34 0.97 -5.75 -4.91
C GLY A 34 0.50 -4.76 -5.98
N HIS A 35 -0.17 -3.68 -5.55
CA HIS A 35 -0.57 -2.59 -6.45
C HIS A 35 0.63 -1.97 -7.17
N TYR A 36 1.71 -1.66 -6.45
CA TYR A 36 2.93 -1.07 -7.02
C TYR A 36 3.53 -1.96 -8.10
N ARG A 37 3.76 -3.24 -7.79
CA ARG A 37 4.38 -4.17 -8.73
C ARG A 37 3.52 -4.38 -9.97
N MET A 38 2.22 -4.55 -9.80
CA MET A 38 1.32 -4.75 -10.94
C MET A 38 1.21 -3.48 -11.80
N ALA A 39 1.18 -2.30 -11.19
CA ALA A 39 1.20 -1.03 -11.91
C ALA A 39 2.47 -0.91 -12.77
N ARG A 40 3.64 -1.19 -12.19
CA ARG A 40 4.92 -1.18 -12.92
C ARG A 40 4.96 -2.22 -14.04
N ALA A 41 4.44 -3.42 -13.81
CA ALA A 41 4.35 -4.47 -14.82
C ALA A 41 3.43 -4.10 -15.99
N CYS A 42 2.35 -3.36 -15.71
CA CYS A 42 1.44 -2.82 -16.72
C CYS A 42 1.96 -1.52 -17.37
N GLY A 43 3.19 -1.10 -17.06
CA GLY A 43 3.81 0.13 -17.58
C GLY A 43 3.22 1.42 -17.01
N VAL A 44 2.44 1.36 -15.93
CA VAL A 44 1.91 2.55 -15.26
C VAL A 44 3.02 3.19 -14.42
N LYS A 45 3.18 4.50 -14.55
CA LYS A 45 4.14 5.24 -13.73
C LYS A 45 3.59 5.41 -12.33
N VAL A 46 4.38 5.05 -11.32
CA VAL A 46 4.05 5.28 -9.91
C VAL A 46 4.81 6.51 -9.43
N LEU A 47 4.07 7.48 -8.89
CA LEU A 47 4.62 8.72 -8.37
C LEU A 47 5.06 8.56 -6.92
N ARG A 48 4.24 7.89 -6.10
CA ARG A 48 4.54 7.67 -4.69
C ARG A 48 4.06 6.30 -4.21
N PHE A 49 4.89 5.67 -3.41
CA PHE A 49 4.58 4.48 -2.63
C PHE A 49 4.72 4.82 -1.15
N SER A 50 3.62 4.85 -0.41
CA SER A 50 3.63 5.20 1.02
C SER A 50 3.21 4.02 1.87
N ILE A 51 4.05 3.65 2.83
CA ILE A 51 3.67 2.78 3.93
C ILE A 51 3.33 3.68 5.12
N GLY A 52 2.12 3.53 5.63
CA GLY A 52 1.59 4.35 6.71
C GLY A 52 0.95 5.65 6.23
N PHE A 53 0.31 6.33 7.19
CA PHE A 53 -0.31 7.65 7.03
C PHE A 53 0.31 8.70 7.97
N GLY A 54 0.00 9.96 7.70
CA GLY A 54 0.37 11.10 8.55
C GLY A 54 1.77 11.64 8.28
N HIS A 55 2.49 11.97 9.35
CA HIS A 55 3.81 12.58 9.26
C HIS A 55 4.81 11.60 8.63
N VAL A 56 5.47 12.04 7.56
CA VAL A 56 6.51 11.25 6.87
C VAL A 56 7.76 11.23 7.73
N LEU A 57 8.11 10.05 8.24
CA LEU A 57 9.33 9.84 9.02
C LEU A 57 10.54 9.68 8.11
N TRP A 58 10.35 9.05 6.96
CA TRP A 58 11.40 8.79 6.01
C TRP A 58 10.90 8.86 4.58
N ARG A 59 11.77 9.35 3.70
CA ARG A 59 11.48 9.50 2.27
C ARG A 59 12.72 9.16 1.45
N ARG A 60 12.52 8.47 0.34
CA ARG A 60 13.57 8.19 -0.65
C ARG A 60 13.00 8.20 -2.06
N ILE A 61 13.73 8.78 -3.00
CA ILE A 61 13.38 8.71 -4.42
C ILE A 61 14.10 7.50 -5.04
N GLY A 62 13.32 6.60 -5.66
CA GLY A 62 13.79 5.46 -6.42
C GLY A 62 14.41 5.86 -7.75
N ARG A 63 15.14 4.93 -8.37
CA ARG A 63 15.77 5.17 -9.69
C ARG A 63 14.75 5.41 -10.80
N ASP A 64 13.55 4.88 -10.63
CA ASP A 64 12.39 5.06 -11.50
C ASP A 64 11.62 6.36 -11.25
N GLY A 65 12.08 7.18 -10.29
CA GLY A 65 11.42 8.42 -9.88
C GLY A 65 10.23 8.21 -8.94
N THR A 66 9.97 6.99 -8.49
CA THR A 66 8.95 6.73 -7.46
C THR A 66 9.44 7.21 -6.10
N GLU A 67 8.61 8.00 -5.42
CA GLU A 67 8.86 8.45 -4.07
C GLU A 67 8.40 7.40 -3.06
N PHE A 68 9.33 6.76 -2.35
CA PHE A 68 9.06 5.83 -1.27
C PHE A 68 8.99 6.58 0.05
N THR A 69 7.87 6.52 0.74
CA THR A 69 7.66 7.16 2.05
C THR A 69 7.28 6.15 3.11
N LEU A 70 7.83 6.35 4.31
CA LEU A 70 7.42 5.66 5.53
C LEU A 70 6.86 6.71 6.49
N SER A 71 5.61 6.54 6.90
CA SER A 71 4.89 7.47 7.75
C SER A 71 4.65 6.88 9.14
N ALA A 72 4.35 7.75 10.11
CA ALA A 72 4.29 7.37 11.53
C ALA A 72 3.15 6.41 11.89
N LEU A 73 2.01 6.44 11.18
CA LEU A 73 0.85 5.62 11.50
C LEU A 73 0.81 4.37 10.63
N PRO A 74 0.94 3.15 11.18
CA PRO A 74 0.96 1.90 10.40
C PRO A 74 -0.44 1.41 9.97
N LEU A 75 -1.47 2.25 10.04
CA LEU A 75 -2.88 1.89 9.84
C LEU A 75 -3.33 1.89 8.38
N GLY A 76 -2.40 1.99 7.43
CA GLY A 76 -2.66 1.79 6.01
C GLY A 76 -1.50 2.29 5.16
N GLY A 77 -1.75 2.51 3.88
CA GLY A 77 -0.76 2.97 2.91
C GLY A 77 -1.46 3.47 1.66
N TYR A 78 -0.69 3.87 0.67
CA TYR A 78 -1.23 4.14 -0.66
C TYR A 78 -0.16 4.10 -1.75
N VAL A 79 -0.58 3.69 -2.94
CA VAL A 79 0.18 3.81 -4.18
C VAL A 79 -0.45 4.88 -5.06
N ARG A 80 0.23 6.04 -5.18
CA ARG A 80 -0.19 7.10 -6.10
C ARG A 80 0.38 6.82 -7.49
N MET A 81 -0.49 6.50 -8.42
CA MET A 81 -0.16 6.30 -9.83
C MET A 81 -0.30 7.61 -10.60
N LEU A 82 0.39 7.73 -11.72
CA LEU A 82 0.19 8.82 -12.65
C LEU A 82 -1.21 8.69 -13.23
N ASP A 83 -2.08 9.67 -13.02
CA ASP A 83 -3.43 9.69 -13.59
C ASP A 83 -3.82 11.13 -13.95
N GLU A 84 -4.57 11.29 -15.04
CA GLU A 84 -5.05 12.59 -15.52
C GLU A 84 -6.10 13.20 -14.57
N ARG A 85 -6.69 12.36 -13.72
CA ARG A 85 -7.65 12.77 -12.68
C ARG A 85 -6.99 13.46 -11.48
N ASP A 86 -5.72 13.16 -11.22
CA ASP A 86 -4.95 13.70 -10.09
C ASP A 86 -4.22 15.00 -10.44
N GLY A 87 -4.14 15.36 -11.73
CA GLY A 87 -3.55 16.60 -12.21
C GLY A 87 -3.06 16.54 -13.66
N PRO A 88 -2.49 17.64 -14.18
CA PRO A 88 -1.98 17.69 -15.55
C PRO A 88 -0.84 16.67 -15.76
N VAL A 89 -1.02 15.77 -16.74
CA VAL A 89 0.00 14.80 -17.14
C VAL A 89 0.76 15.32 -18.36
N PRO A 90 2.12 15.40 -18.33
CA PRO A 90 2.93 15.75 -19.49
C PRO A 90 2.62 14.85 -20.68
N VAL A 91 2.56 15.41 -21.89
CA VAL A 91 2.18 14.67 -23.11
C VAL A 91 3.05 13.42 -23.30
N GLN A 92 4.33 13.50 -22.95
CA GLN A 92 5.32 12.43 -23.06
C GLN A 92 5.13 11.28 -22.06
N GLN A 93 4.27 11.44 -21.04
CA GLN A 93 4.01 10.42 -20.00
C GLN A 93 2.55 9.97 -19.98
N ARG A 94 1.71 10.45 -20.92
CA ARG A 94 0.29 10.04 -20.99
C ARG A 94 0.14 8.55 -21.23
N ASP A 95 1.00 7.96 -22.05
CA ASP A 95 1.04 6.52 -22.29
C ASP A 95 1.27 5.69 -21.01
N GLN A 96 1.87 6.29 -19.98
CA GLN A 96 2.12 5.69 -18.67
C GLN A 96 1.04 6.02 -17.62
N ALA A 97 0.01 6.79 -17.99
CA ALA A 97 -1.08 7.13 -17.09
C ALA A 97 -2.03 5.94 -16.86
N PHE A 98 -2.49 5.76 -15.62
CA PHE A 98 -3.40 4.70 -15.22
C PHE A 98 -4.70 4.72 -16.03
N GLY A 99 -5.28 5.90 -16.24
CA GLY A 99 -6.50 6.08 -17.02
C GLY A 99 -6.41 5.62 -18.48
N GLN A 100 -5.21 5.62 -19.06
CA GLN A 100 -4.97 5.23 -20.46
C GLN A 100 -4.80 3.71 -20.63
N ARG A 101 -4.76 2.93 -19.54
CA ARG A 101 -4.63 1.47 -19.60
C ARG A 101 -5.98 0.78 -19.86
N PRO A 102 -6.00 -0.33 -20.63
CA PRO A 102 -7.19 -1.17 -20.76
C PRO A 102 -7.77 -1.57 -19.41
N LEU A 103 -9.10 -1.71 -19.34
CA LEU A 103 -9.82 -2.02 -18.09
C LEU A 103 -9.28 -3.27 -17.38
N ARG A 104 -8.88 -4.30 -18.13
CA ARG A 104 -8.29 -5.52 -17.56
C ARG A 104 -7.00 -5.25 -16.77
N GLN A 105 -6.15 -4.35 -17.25
CA GLN A 105 -4.91 -3.99 -16.56
C GLN A 105 -5.20 -3.16 -15.33
N ARG A 106 -6.13 -2.21 -15.43
CA ARG A 106 -6.58 -1.40 -14.29
C ARG A 106 -7.20 -2.27 -13.19
N ALA A 107 -8.05 -3.22 -13.59
CA ALA A 107 -8.64 -4.19 -12.67
C ALA A 107 -7.58 -5.10 -12.03
N ALA A 108 -6.62 -5.60 -12.82
CA ALA A 108 -5.51 -6.41 -12.30
C ALA A 108 -4.66 -5.64 -11.27
N ILE A 109 -4.39 -4.35 -11.51
CA ILE A 109 -3.67 -3.49 -10.57
C ILE A 109 -4.42 -3.36 -9.26
N VAL A 110 -5.73 -3.07 -9.31
CA VAL A 110 -6.57 -2.92 -8.11
C VAL A 110 -6.76 -4.25 -7.38
N ALA A 111 -6.74 -5.39 -8.07
CA ALA A 111 -6.87 -6.70 -7.45
C ALA A 111 -5.53 -7.28 -6.92
N ALA A 112 -4.40 -6.66 -7.26
CA ALA A 112 -3.08 -7.19 -6.90
C ALA A 112 -2.67 -6.88 -5.47
N GLY A 113 -3.34 -5.92 -4.82
CA GLY A 113 -3.24 -5.65 -3.39
C GLY A 113 -4.39 -6.30 -2.68
#